data_AF-A0A4U3AP83-F1
#
_entry.id   AF-A0A4U3AP83-F1
#
_cell.length_a   1.000
_cell.length_b   1.000
_cell.length_c   1.000
_cell.angle_alpha   90.00
_cell.angle_beta   90.00
_cell.angle_gamma   90.00
#
_symmetry.space_group_name_H-M   'P 1'
#
loop_
_entity.id
_entity.type
_entity.pdbx_description
1 polymer ?
#
loop_
_entity_poly.entity_id
_entity_poly.type
_entity_poly.pdbx_seq_one_letter_code
_entity_poly.pdbx_strand_id
1 'polypeptide(L)'
;HYKEQSGNTKDWNLWLWGENANGKSYEFTGEDEFGKYAKINIDDDYDRVGFIIRTNEWEKDGGDRWIENIKDGRAEVWILSGDDKVYNSKPSSDLSIQKATIDSFNE
;
A
#
# COMPACT_ATOMS: atom_id res chain seq x y z
N HIS A 1 -0.21 -5.64 0.93
CA HIS A 1 0.83 -5.65 1.98
C HIS A 1 1.42 -4.25 2.15
N TYR A 2 1.69 -3.85 3.38
CA TYR A 2 2.25 -2.56 3.75
C TYR A 2 3.39 -2.76 4.74
N LYS A 3 4.57 -2.24 4.40
CA LYS A 3 5.71 -2.19 5.28
C LYS A 3 5.80 -0.81 5.89
N GLU A 4 5.44 -0.73 7.16
CA GLU A 4 5.53 0.49 7.94
C GLU A 4 7.00 0.88 8.17
N GLN A 5 7.28 2.17 8.24
CA GLN A 5 8.61 2.65 8.61
C GLN A 5 8.93 2.28 10.07
N SER A 6 10.17 1.88 10.33
CA SER A 6 10.61 1.55 11.69
C SER A 6 10.44 2.75 12.64
N GLY A 7 9.80 2.54 13.79
CA GLY A 7 9.55 3.58 14.79
C GLY A 7 8.31 4.44 14.55
N ASN A 8 7.45 4.06 13.60
CA ASN A 8 6.17 4.72 13.41
C ASN A 8 5.17 4.29 14.50
N THR A 9 4.37 5.25 14.97
CA THR A 9 3.43 5.06 16.09
C THR A 9 1.99 5.35 15.68
N LYS A 10 1.75 5.45 14.37
CA LYS A 10 0.46 5.87 13.81
C LYS A 10 -0.38 4.66 13.45
N ASP A 11 -1.67 4.75 13.76
CA ASP A 11 -2.67 3.76 13.34
C ASP A 11 -3.08 4.01 11.89
N TRP A 12 -2.32 3.40 10.98
CA TRP A 12 -2.64 3.40 9.56
C TRP A 12 -3.84 2.50 9.26
N ASN A 13 -4.71 3.00 8.41
CA ASN A 13 -5.77 2.27 7.72
C ASN A 13 -5.60 2.45 6.20
N LEU A 14 -6.40 1.73 5.44
CA LEU A 14 -6.47 1.84 4.00
C LEU A 14 -7.78 2.47 3.60
N TRP A 15 -7.75 3.34 2.61
CA TRP A 15 -8.93 3.87 1.97
C TRP A 15 -8.90 3.46 0.51
N LEU A 16 -9.84 2.60 0.11
CA LEU A 16 -9.93 2.07 -1.24
C LEU A 16 -11.20 2.57 -1.91
N TRP A 17 -11.12 2.86 -3.20
CA TRP A 17 -12.26 3.22 -4.03
C TRP A 17 -12.12 2.54 -5.39
N GLY A 18 -13.22 1.99 -5.90
CA GLY A 18 -13.29 1.55 -7.28
C GLY A 18 -13.28 2.75 -8.23
N GLU A 19 -12.91 2.50 -9.49
CA GLU A 19 -13.10 3.51 -10.54
C GLU A 19 -14.58 3.93 -10.60
N ASN A 20 -14.86 5.23 -10.49
CA ASN A 20 -16.22 5.78 -10.42
C ASN A 20 -17.08 5.32 -9.22
N ALA A 21 -16.47 4.74 -8.18
CA ALA A 21 -17.17 4.32 -6.97
C ALA A 21 -16.82 5.17 -5.75
N ASN A 22 -17.62 5.03 -4.69
CA ASN A 22 -17.35 5.67 -3.40
C ASN A 22 -16.21 4.94 -2.68
N GLY A 23 -15.31 5.72 -2.08
CA GLY A 23 -14.27 5.19 -1.22
C GLY A 23 -14.80 4.62 0.08
N LYS A 24 -14.14 3.58 0.57
CA LYS A 24 -14.40 2.93 1.85
C LYS A 24 -13.09 2.78 2.62
N SER A 25 -13.17 2.95 3.94
CA SER A 25 -12.07 2.66 4.85
C SER A 25 -12.03 1.18 5.17
N TYR A 26 -10.83 0.62 5.18
CA TYR A 26 -10.52 -0.75 5.52
C TYR A 26 -9.36 -0.78 6.48
N GLU A 27 -9.41 -1.68 7.43
CA GLU A 27 -8.34 -1.87 8.40
C GLU A 27 -7.40 -3.00 7.95
N PHE A 28 -6.17 -2.98 8.46
CA PHE A 28 -5.27 -4.11 8.28
C PHE A 28 -5.82 -5.34 9.01
N THR A 29 -5.89 -6.46 8.30
CA THR A 29 -6.49 -7.71 8.82
C THR A 29 -5.46 -8.59 9.54
N GLY A 30 -4.17 -8.29 9.40
CA GLY A 30 -3.10 -9.04 10.04
C GLY A 30 -1.71 -8.52 9.65
N GLU A 31 -0.68 -9.27 10.03
CA GLU A 31 0.72 -8.97 9.74
C GLU A 31 1.44 -10.25 9.28
N ASP A 32 2.41 -10.08 8.38
CA ASP A 32 3.28 -11.13 7.83
C ASP A 32 4.76 -10.67 7.95
N GLU A 33 5.73 -11.49 7.54
CA GLU A 33 7.17 -11.16 7.57
C GLU A 33 7.53 -9.84 6.86
N PHE A 34 6.72 -9.39 5.90
CA PHE A 34 6.92 -8.10 5.24
C PHE A 34 6.44 -6.90 6.07
N GLY A 35 5.41 -7.10 6.89
CA GLY A 35 4.62 -6.06 7.54
C GLY A 35 3.12 -6.36 7.47
N LYS A 36 2.31 -5.33 7.71
CA LYS A 36 0.84 -5.42 7.80
C LYS A 36 0.22 -5.80 6.45
N TYR A 37 -0.88 -6.55 6.45
CA TYR A 37 -1.65 -6.85 5.25
C TYR A 37 -3.15 -6.72 5.52
N ALA A 38 -3.89 -6.41 4.46
CA ALA A 38 -5.33 -6.29 4.48
C ALA A 38 -5.92 -7.17 3.38
N LYS A 39 -6.91 -8.00 3.74
CA LYS A 39 -7.72 -8.76 2.78
C LYS A 39 -9.05 -8.03 2.63
N ILE A 40 -9.24 -7.44 1.46
CA ILE A 40 -10.40 -6.60 1.16
C ILE A 40 -11.19 -7.28 0.05
N ASN A 41 -12.46 -7.55 0.29
CA ASN A 41 -13.38 -8.03 -0.72
C ASN A 41 -14.17 -6.84 -1.26
N ILE A 42 -14.15 -6.68 -2.57
CA ILE A 42 -14.91 -5.66 -3.28
C ILE A 42 -15.98 -6.41 -4.07
N ASP A 43 -17.25 -6.06 -3.85
CA ASP A 43 -18.40 -6.75 -4.47
C ASP A 43 -18.46 -6.55 -5.99
N ASP A 44 -18.02 -5.39 -6.48
CA ASP A 44 -18.02 -5.04 -7.90
C ASP A 44 -16.69 -5.35 -8.58
N ASP A 45 -16.76 -5.64 -9.88
CA ASP A 45 -15.60 -5.75 -10.75
C ASP A 45 -15.20 -4.35 -11.23
N TYR A 46 -14.01 -3.92 -10.85
CA TYR A 46 -13.43 -2.64 -11.28
C TYR A 46 -12.19 -2.90 -12.11
N ASP A 47 -12.08 -2.26 -13.29
CA ASP A 47 -10.86 -2.30 -14.11
C ASP A 47 -9.64 -1.77 -13.35
N ARG A 48 -9.85 -0.75 -12.51
CA ARG A 48 -8.83 -0.21 -11.61
C ARG A 48 -9.40 0.17 -10.25
N VAL A 49 -8.60 -0.06 -9.22
CA VAL A 49 -8.94 0.30 -7.84
C VAL A 49 -7.90 1.30 -7.33
N GLY A 50 -8.36 2.47 -6.92
CA GLY A 50 -7.52 3.46 -6.25
C GLY A 50 -7.46 3.18 -4.76
N PHE A 51 -6.30 3.45 -4.15
CA PHE A 51 -6.14 3.35 -2.71
C PHE A 51 -5.13 4.35 -2.14
N ILE A 52 -5.33 4.70 -0.88
CA ILE A 52 -4.36 5.45 -0.06
C ILE A 52 -4.21 4.78 1.29
N ILE A 53 -3.02 4.91 1.86
CA ILE A 53 -2.75 4.54 3.25
C ILE A 53 -2.84 5.84 4.05
N ARG A 54 -3.74 5.86 5.02
CA ARG A 54 -4.02 7.07 5.80
C ARG A 54 -4.33 6.74 7.24
N THR A 55 -4.21 7.72 8.13
CA THR A 55 -4.69 7.60 9.51
C THR A 55 -6.15 8.06 9.61
N ASN A 56 -6.75 7.84 10.79
CA ASN A 56 -8.06 8.41 11.13
C ASN A 56 -8.08 9.95 11.06
N GLU A 57 -6.92 10.58 11.24
CA GLU A 57 -6.71 12.03 11.15
C GLU A 57 -6.48 12.52 9.71
N TRP A 58 -6.72 11.67 8.70
CA TRP A 58 -6.50 11.98 7.28
C TRP A 58 -5.04 12.29 6.90
N GLU A 59 -4.09 11.92 7.75
CA GLU A 59 -2.69 11.98 7.36
C GLU A 59 -2.39 10.87 6.36
N LYS A 60 -1.72 11.20 5.25
CA LYS A 60 -1.42 10.26 4.17
C LYS A 60 0.03 9.76 4.26
N ASP A 61 0.22 8.46 4.08
CA ASP A 61 1.53 7.85 3.88
C ASP A 61 1.77 7.63 2.38
N GLY A 62 2.46 8.58 1.76
CA GLY A 62 2.65 8.67 0.31
C GLY A 62 1.49 9.39 -0.40
N GLY A 63 1.29 9.09 -1.68
CA GLY A 63 0.24 9.68 -2.51
C GLY A 63 -0.86 8.69 -2.89
N ASP A 64 -1.65 9.11 -3.89
CA ASP A 64 -2.78 8.39 -4.44
C ASP A 64 -2.28 7.29 -5.38
N ARG A 65 -2.52 6.03 -5.00
CA ARG A 65 -1.99 4.84 -5.68
C ARG A 65 -3.10 4.11 -6.41
N TRP A 66 -2.76 3.42 -7.51
CA TRP A 66 -3.73 2.68 -8.34
C TRP A 66 -3.29 1.23 -8.54
N ILE A 67 -4.28 0.34 -8.50
CA ILE A 67 -4.14 -1.09 -8.79
C ILE A 67 -4.84 -1.35 -10.12
N GLU A 68 -4.05 -1.57 -11.16
CA GLU A 68 -4.54 -1.81 -12.53
C GLU A 68 -4.32 -3.27 -12.97
N ASN A 69 -3.61 -4.07 -12.16
CA ASN A 69 -3.25 -5.46 -12.48
C ASN A 69 -4.16 -6.47 -11.77
N ILE A 70 -5.47 -6.25 -11.82
CA ILE A 70 -6.46 -7.17 -11.25
C ILE A 70 -6.63 -8.34 -12.23
N LYS A 71 -6.26 -9.55 -11.81
CA LYS A 71 -6.37 -10.78 -12.62
C LYS A 71 -7.26 -11.78 -11.90
N ASP A 72 -8.27 -12.30 -12.59
CA ASP A 72 -9.23 -13.26 -12.02
C ASP A 72 -9.97 -12.71 -10.78
N GLY A 73 -10.28 -11.41 -10.78
CA GLY A 73 -10.89 -10.73 -9.63
C GLY A 73 -9.97 -10.62 -8.40
N ARG A 74 -8.66 -10.83 -8.57
CA ARG A 74 -7.67 -10.76 -7.48
C ARG A 74 -6.50 -9.86 -7.86
N ALA A 75 -6.05 -9.07 -6.90
CA ALA A 75 -4.82 -8.31 -6.99
C ALA A 75 -4.08 -8.39 -5.65
N GLU A 76 -2.76 -8.53 -5.73
CA GLU A 76 -1.88 -8.48 -4.58
C GLU A 76 -0.78 -7.45 -4.87
N VAL A 77 -0.65 -6.48 -3.95
CA VAL A 77 0.33 -5.40 -4.07
C VAL A 77 1.06 -5.19 -2.75
N TRP A 78 2.28 -4.68 -2.84
CA TRP A 78 3.17 -4.38 -1.74
C TRP A 78 3.53 -2.90 -1.76
N ILE A 79 3.46 -2.28 -0.59
CA ILE A 79 3.63 -0.85 -0.39
C ILE A 79 4.67 -0.64 0.70
N LEU A 80 5.56 0.32 0.48
CA LEU A 80 6.53 0.74 1.46
C LEU A 80 6.09 2.10 2.00
N SER A 81 6.22 2.28 3.32
CA SER A 81 5.93 3.55 3.96
C SER A 81 6.76 4.68 3.37
N GLY A 82 6.09 5.78 3.04
CA GLY A 82 6.69 6.94 2.37
C GLY A 82 7.17 6.68 0.95
N ASP A 83 6.72 5.60 0.29
CA ASP A 83 7.01 5.31 -1.12
C ASP A 83 5.73 5.34 -1.94
N ASP A 84 5.70 6.13 -3.01
CA ASP A 84 4.50 6.25 -3.85
C ASP A 84 4.30 5.05 -4.79
N LYS A 85 5.32 4.18 -4.90
CA LYS A 85 5.26 3.05 -5.83
C LYS A 85 4.43 1.90 -5.28
N VAL A 86 3.66 1.33 -6.18
CA VAL A 86 2.92 0.09 -5.99
C VAL A 86 3.75 -1.05 -6.56
N TYR A 87 4.17 -2.00 -5.73
CA TYR A 87 4.88 -3.19 -6.18
C TYR A 87 3.87 -4.33 -6.36
N ASN A 88 3.93 -5.04 -7.48
CA ASN A 88 3.06 -6.19 -7.78
C ASN A 88 3.66 -7.54 -7.35
N SER A 89 4.79 -7.52 -6.64
CA SER A 89 5.47 -8.67 -6.04
C SER A 89 6.17 -8.23 -4.75
N LYS A 90 6.34 -9.13 -3.77
CA LYS A 90 7.08 -8.85 -2.51
C LYS A 90 8.45 -8.28 -2.85
N PRO A 91 8.72 -6.99 -2.56
CA PRO A 91 10.03 -6.44 -2.80
C PRO A 91 10.98 -7.12 -1.80
N SER A 92 12.02 -7.77 -2.33
CA SER A 92 13.04 -8.41 -1.50
C SER A 92 13.60 -7.40 -0.49
N SER A 93 13.93 -7.87 0.71
CA SER A 93 14.53 -7.08 1.80
C SER A 93 15.80 -6.30 1.39
N ASP A 94 16.40 -6.63 0.24
CA ASP A 94 17.47 -5.88 -0.41
C ASP A 94 17.07 -4.45 -0.82
N LEU A 95 15.79 -4.18 -1.10
CA LEU A 95 15.33 -2.84 -1.48
C LEU A 95 15.40 -1.82 -0.34
N SER A 96 15.36 -2.26 0.93
CA SER A 96 15.67 -1.38 2.07
C SER A 96 17.13 -0.91 2.08
N ILE A 97 18.06 -1.75 1.59
CA ILE A 97 19.45 -1.36 1.41
C ILE A 97 19.54 -0.38 0.23
N GLN A 98 18.83 -0.65 -0.88
CA GLN A 98 18.84 0.23 -2.05
C GLN A 98 18.27 1.63 -1.73
N LYS A 99 17.15 1.77 -1.01
CA LYS A 99 16.60 3.11 -0.65
C LYS A 99 17.55 3.88 0.27
N ALA A 100 18.24 3.21 1.20
CA ALA A 100 19.28 3.82 2.03
C ALA A 100 20.57 4.14 1.25
N THR A 101 20.88 3.39 0.20
CA THR A 101 22.08 3.59 -0.63
C THR A 101 21.85 4.62 -1.75
N ILE A 102 20.62 4.77 -2.25
CA ILE A 102 20.26 5.75 -3.30
C ILE A 102 20.31 7.19 -2.76
N ASP A 103 20.05 7.41 -1.47
CA ASP A 103 20.27 8.71 -0.81
C ASP A 103 21.77 9.09 -0.71
N SER A 104 22.67 8.11 -0.89
CA SER A 104 24.14 8.29 -0.83
C SER A 104 24.83 8.37 -2.20
N PHE A 105 24.09 8.44 -3.32
CA PHE A 105 24.66 8.49 -4.67
C PHE A 105 24.30 9.75 -5.47
N ASN A 106 24.00 10.85 -4.78
CA ASN A 106 23.86 12.17 -5.41
C ASN A 106 24.87 13.21 -4.87
N GLU A 107 26.14 12.82 -4.70
CA GLU A 107 27.25 13.79 -4.57
C GLU A 107 28.15 13.78 -5.81
#